data_AF-A0A7X6J9Q4-F1
#
_entry.id   AF-A0A7X6J9Q4-F1
#
_cell.length_a   1.000
_cell.length_b   1.000
_cell.length_c   1.000
_cell.angle_alpha   90.00
_cell.angle_beta   90.00
_cell.angle_gamma   90.00
#
_symmetry.space_group_name_H-M   'P 1'
#
loop_
_entity.id
_entity.type
_entity.pdbx_description
1 polymer ?
#
loop_
_entity_poly.entity_id
_entity_poly.type
_entity_poly.pdbx_seq_one_letter_code
_entity_poly.pdbx_strand_id
1 'polypeptide(L)'
;MDSEIAKLIVCEDHEDSEFFEAVTEDEITGDSRWSKFYRQVWKDTRDGTFWEITWSRGATEYQDQGMEDVEVREVKPVEKTVIVYV
;
A
#
# COMPACT_ATOMS: atom_id res chain seq x y z
N MET A 1 -1.08 -2.82 13.23
CA MET A 1 -0.19 -3.58 12.34
C MET A 1 1.19 -2.97 12.39
N ASP A 2 2.26 -3.78 12.41
CA ASP A 2 3.63 -3.26 12.41
C ASP A 2 4.11 -2.95 10.97
N SER A 3 5.00 -1.97 10.82
CA SER A 3 5.52 -1.54 9.52
C SER A 3 6.38 -2.62 8.85
N GLU A 4 7.04 -3.48 9.63
CA GLU A 4 7.80 -4.62 9.10
C GLU A 4 6.88 -5.71 8.54
N ILE A 5 5.76 -5.98 9.20
CA ILE A 5 4.74 -6.95 8.76
C ILE A 5 4.08 -6.47 7.46
N ALA A 6 3.79 -5.18 7.35
CA ALA A 6 3.25 -4.60 6.12
C ALA A 6 4.21 -4.71 4.94
N LYS A 7 5.52 -4.50 5.15
CA LYS A 7 6.52 -4.69 4.11
C LYS A 7 6.58 -6.15 3.63
N LEU A 8 6.40 -7.11 4.53
CA LEU A 8 6.38 -8.54 4.20
C LEU A 8 5.13 -8.94 3.40
N ILE A 9 3.96 -8.38 3.73
CA ILE A 9 2.71 -8.64 3.02
C ILE A 9 2.75 -8.11 1.59
N VAL A 10 3.21 -6.87 1.39
CA VAL A 10 3.30 -6.30 0.03
C VAL A 10 4.39 -7.01 -0.81
N CYS A 11 5.37 -7.65 -0.17
CA CYS A 11 6.41 -8.41 -0.85
C CYS A 11 6.04 -9.88 -1.10
N GLU A 12 4.82 -10.31 -0.78
CA GLU A 12 4.32 -11.70 -0.92
C GLU A 12 5.24 -12.76 -0.25
N ASP A 13 6.04 -12.37 0.75
CA ASP A 13 7.06 -13.23 1.39
C ASP A 13 6.70 -13.52 2.85
N HIS A 14 5.44 -13.89 3.12
CA HIS A 14 5.04 -14.31 4.47
C HIS A 14 3.88 -15.30 4.46
N GLU A 15 3.97 -16.32 5.32
CA GLU A 15 2.89 -17.28 5.60
C GLU A 15 1.61 -16.61 6.13
N ASP A 16 1.68 -15.36 6.62
CA ASP A 16 0.50 -14.62 7.08
C ASP A 16 -0.23 -13.91 5.93
N SER A 17 0.31 -13.89 4.70
CA SER A 17 -0.31 -13.22 3.54
C SER A 17 -1.69 -13.79 3.20
N GLU A 18 -2.00 -15.02 3.62
CA GLU A 18 -3.33 -15.63 3.47
C GLU A 18 -4.41 -14.96 4.34
N PHE A 19 -4.03 -14.22 5.39
CA PHE A 19 -4.94 -13.47 6.24
C PHE A 19 -5.16 -12.02 5.76
N PHE A 20 -4.45 -11.58 4.73
CA PHE A 20 -4.55 -10.23 4.20
C PHE A 20 -4.99 -10.28 2.74
N GLU A 21 -6.15 -9.68 2.46
CA GLU A 21 -6.69 -9.57 1.10
C GLU A 21 -6.41 -8.17 0.55
N ALA A 22 -5.75 -8.07 -0.60
CA ALA A 22 -5.58 -6.80 -1.30
C ALA A 22 -6.94 -6.33 -1.82
N VAL A 23 -7.47 -5.25 -1.24
CA VAL A 23 -8.77 -4.68 -1.62
C VAL A 23 -8.64 -3.77 -2.84
N THR A 24 -7.47 -3.16 -2.99
CA THR A 24 -7.14 -2.29 -4.13
C THR A 24 -5.83 -2.73 -4.77
N GLU A 25 -5.70 -2.47 -6.08
CA GLU A 25 -4.42 -2.55 -6.79
C GLU A 25 -3.46 -1.46 -6.27
N ASP A 26 -2.16 -1.58 -6.58
CA ASP A 26 -1.19 -0.54 -6.25
C ASP A 26 -1.47 0.73 -7.07
N GLU A 27 -1.74 1.83 -6.38
CA GLU A 27 -1.97 3.12 -6.99
C GLU A 27 -0.76 4.02 -6.77
N ILE A 28 -0.27 4.63 -7.86
CA ILE A 28 0.74 5.69 -7.76
C ILE A 28 0.02 6.97 -7.32
N THR A 29 0.26 7.37 -6.07
CA THR A 29 -0.35 8.57 -5.48
C THR A 29 0.42 9.85 -5.81
N GLY A 30 1.67 9.70 -6.23
CA GLY A 30 2.48 10.81 -6.72
C GLY A 30 3.84 10.34 -7.20
N ASP A 31 4.48 11.19 -7.99
CA ASP A 31 5.87 11.05 -8.36
C ASP A 31 6.65 12.30 -7.95
N SER A 32 7.87 12.07 -7.51
CA SER A 32 8.90 13.07 -7.35
C SER A 32 10.01 12.77 -8.36
N ARG A 33 10.89 13.75 -8.56
CA ARG A 33 12.03 13.62 -9.49
C ARG A 33 12.90 12.38 -9.25
N TRP A 34 12.90 11.85 -8.02
CA TRP A 34 13.75 10.76 -7.59
C TRP A 34 12.99 9.52 -7.08
N SER A 35 11.70 9.65 -6.79
CA SER A 35 10.93 8.62 -6.09
C SER A 35 9.49 8.58 -6.59
N LYS A 36 8.92 7.39 -6.71
CA LYS A 36 7.49 7.16 -6.93
C LYS A 36 6.85 6.71 -5.64
N PHE A 37 5.70 7.30 -5.31
CA PHE A 37 4.93 6.98 -4.12
C PHE A 37 3.76 6.07 -4.51
N TYR A 38 3.71 4.92 -3.86
CA TYR A 38 2.71 3.89 -4.05
C TYR A 38 1.82 3.82 -2.82
N ARG A 39 0.58 3.43 -3.05
CA ARG A 39 -0.41 3.19 -2.02
C ARG A 39 -1.22 1.96 -2.36
N GLN A 40 -1.51 1.15 -1.35
CA GLN A 40 -2.38 0.00 -1.47
C GLN A 40 -3.19 -0.20 -0.18
N VAL A 41 -4.43 -0.66 -0.32
CA VAL A 41 -5.30 -0.99 0.81
C VAL A 41 -5.46 -2.50 0.92
N TRP A 42 -5.19 -3.01 2.11
CA TRP A 42 -5.32 -4.39 2.49
C TRP A 42 -6.41 -4.55 3.54
N LYS A 43 -7.07 -5.70 3.55
CA LYS A 43 -8.06 -6.08 4.54
C LYS A 43 -7.56 -7.29 5.30
N ASP A 44 -7.46 -7.16 6.61
CA ASP A 44 -7.23 -8.30 7.49
C ASP A 44 -8.53 -9.11 7.59
N THR A 45 -8.48 -10.39 7.19
CA THR A 45 -9.65 -11.29 7.17
C THR A 45 -9.97 -11.88 8.54
N ARG A 46 -9.08 -11.73 9.54
CA ARG A 46 -9.27 -12.23 10.91
C ARG A 46 -10.19 -11.32 11.71
N ASP A 47 -9.95 -10.02 11.64
CA ASP A 47 -10.68 -8.99 12.39
C ASP A 47 -11.60 -8.13 11.50
N GLY A 48 -11.37 -8.15 10.17
CA GLY A 48 -12.13 -7.34 9.21
C GLY A 48 -11.66 -5.88 9.12
N THR A 49 -10.51 -5.58 9.73
CA THR A 49 -9.92 -4.23 9.75
C THR A 49 -9.16 -3.94 8.46
N PHE A 50 -9.23 -2.69 7.99
CA PHE A 50 -8.57 -2.24 6.76
C PHE A 50 -7.29 -1.47 7.09
N TRP A 51 -6.26 -1.71 6.30
CA TRP A 51 -4.93 -1.13 6.45
C TRP A 51 -4.50 -0.52 5.13
N GLU A 52 -4.16 0.77 5.14
CA GLU A 52 -3.52 1.46 4.03
C GLU A 52 -2.01 1.40 4.25
N ILE A 53 -1.30 0.88 3.24
CA ILE A 53 0.15 0.79 3.22
C ILE A 53 0.63 1.74 2.12
N THR A 54 1.50 2.67 2.47
CA THR A 54 2.17 3.56 1.53
C THR A 54 3.66 3.28 1.53
N TRP A 55 4.27 3.24 0.35
CA TRP A 55 5.71 3.05 0.22
C TRP A 55 6.23 3.85 -0.96
N SER A 56 7.51 4.16 -0.92
CA SER A 56 8.21 4.79 -2.03
C SER A 56 9.17 3.81 -2.70
N ARG A 57 9.44 4.03 -3.98
CA ARG A 57 10.48 3.33 -4.75
C ARG A 57 11.25 4.33 -5.60
N GLY A 58 12.51 4.02 -5.89
CA GLY A 58 13.34 4.83 -6.77
C GLY A 58 12.70 4.97 -8.16
N ALA A 59 12.66 6.18 -8.69
CA ALA A 59 12.04 6.44 -9.99
C ALA A 59 12.81 5.83 -11.19
N THR A 60 14.06 5.40 -10.97
CA THR A 60 14.94 4.80 -11.97
C THR A 60 15.55 3.50 -11.43
N GLU A 61 15.80 2.51 -12.28
CA GLU A 61 16.38 1.20 -11.90
C GLU A 61 17.70 1.30 -11.10
N TYR A 62 18.52 2.33 -11.33
CA TYR A 62 19.75 2.58 -10.55
C TYR A 62 19.51 3.11 -9.13
N GLN A 63 18.29 3.57 -8.85
CA GLN A 63 17.86 4.13 -7.57
C GLN A 63 16.77 3.27 -6.92
N ASP A 64 16.28 2.24 -7.62
CA ASP A 64 15.32 1.29 -7.09
C ASP A 64 16.06 0.28 -6.20
N GLN A 65 16.26 0.66 -4.93
CA GLN A 65 16.84 -0.22 -3.91
C GLN A 65 15.77 -1.06 -3.18
N GLY A 66 14.56 -1.11 -3.75
CA GLY A 66 13.38 -1.72 -3.16
C GLY A 66 12.47 -0.70 -2.48
N MET A 67 11.59 -1.20 -1.61
CA MET A 67 10.62 -0.36 -0.90
C MET A 67 11.28 0.44 0.23
N GLU A 68 11.16 1.75 0.12
CA GLU A 68 11.63 2.74 1.09
C GLU A 68 10.43 3.50 1.67
N ASP A 69 10.58 4.05 2.88
CA ASP A 69 9.54 4.88 3.51
C ASP A 69 8.17 4.17 3.62
N VAL A 70 8.18 2.96 4.19
CA VAL A 70 6.95 2.17 4.37
C VAL A 70 6.19 2.73 5.57
N GLU A 71 5.01 3.28 5.32
CA GLU A 71 4.09 3.73 6.34
C GLU A 71 2.81 2.88 6.32
N VAL A 72 2.25 2.64 7.51
CA VAL A 72 1.04 1.82 7.67
C VAL A 72 0.03 2.58 8.51
N ARG A 73 -1.20 2.65 8.01
CA ARG A 73 -2.30 3.33 8.69
C ARG A 73 -3.56 2.48 8.67
N GLU A 74 -4.23 2.39 9.83
CA GLU A 74 -5.58 1.83 9.88
C GLU A 74 -6.55 2.78 9.17
N VAL A 75 -7.35 2.23 8.24
CA VAL A 75 -8.36 2.99 7.49
C VAL A 75 -9.73 2.35 7.61
N LYS A 76 -10.77 3.09 7.24
CA LYS A 76 -12.15 2.61 7.23
C LYS A 76 -12.77 2.92 5.87
N PRO A 77 -13.60 2.02 5.32
CA PRO A 77 -14.29 2.29 4.07
C PRO A 77 -15.23 3.49 4.26
N VAL A 78 -15.13 4.46 3.36
CA VAL A 78 -16.01 5.61 3.30
C VAL A 78 -16.64 5.69 1.92
N GLU A 79 -17.96 5.86 1.86
CA GLU A 79 -18.66 6.07 0.61
C GLU A 79 -18.49 7.54 0.18
N LYS A 80 -17.99 7.77 -1.04
CA LYS A 80 -17.79 9.11 -1.61
C LYS A 80 -18.49 9.22 -2.96
N THR A 81 -19.48 10.11 -3.06
CA THR A 81 -20.10 10.47 -4.34
C THR A 81 -19.22 11.48 -5.08
N VAL A 82 -18.86 11.21 -6.33
CA VAL A 82 -18.02 12.09 -7.16
C VAL A 82 -18.79 12.49 -8.42
N ILE A 83 -18.84 13.79 -8.72
CA ILE A 83 -19.40 14.31 -9.98
C ILE A 83 -18.23 14.45 -10.96
N VAL A 84 -18.22 13.62 -12.00
CA VAL A 84 -17.22 13.67 -13.07
C VAL A 84 -17.74 14.60 -14.17
N TYR A 85 -16.97 15.64 -14.50
CA TYR A 85 -17.25 16.54 -15.61
C TYR A 85 -16.40 16.12 -16.82
N VAL A 86 -17.04 16.02 -17.99
CA VAL A 86 -16.44 15.66 -19.28
C VAL A 86 -16.27 16.88 -20.17
#